data_AF-A0A832Q701-F1
#
_entry.id   AF-A0A832Q701-F1
#
_cell.length_a   1.000
_cell.length_b   1.000
_cell.length_c   1.000
_cell.angle_alpha   90.00
_cell.angle_beta   90.00
_cell.angle_gamma   90.00
#
_symmetry.space_group_name_H-M   'P 1'
#
loop_
_entity.id
_entity.type
_entity.pdbx_description
1 polymer ?
#
loop_
_entity_poly.entity_id
_entity_poly.type
_entity_poly.pdbx_seq_one_letter_code
_entity_poly.pdbx_strand_id
1 'polypeptide(L)'
;MMVIPIKDEILLGVMQVINLRDDPAFTRKDLKHATMVAQMLARQFHSEFQSTQGPYDYLVQQGRISSRDLHEVVKNVNLYGGTVSKALMENFRIEADEIGKSLEFYYRVPYMKYDSKATLPLELMENIGLQYLRNNLWVPISGNREEVVILISDPSNYQRIMEIQGILNARNYVFRVGLPEHILQYLGSSEGDDDTPGFDDVFRNLEEESGIEVVDNREEEDEGAAATSAISGYRGRTGVHELLRGTHEMQNLIYNHSSLEQVRAQAIKDGMTTLRQDGIIKIFRGDTDYLQLLRVVSE
;
A
#
# COMPACT_ATOMS: atom_id res chain seq x y z
N MET A 1 3.24 -23.27 3.25
CA MET A 1 2.60 -22.02 3.70
C MET A 1 3.28 -20.86 2.99
N MET A 2 2.51 -19.90 2.51
CA MET A 2 2.98 -18.68 1.86
C MET A 2 2.22 -17.50 2.45
N VAL A 3 2.90 -16.39 2.72
CA VAL A 3 2.28 -15.17 3.26
C VAL A 3 2.49 -14.06 2.23
N ILE A 4 1.40 -13.43 1.81
CA ILE A 4 1.38 -12.38 0.81
C ILE A 4 0.82 -11.10 1.45
N PRO A 5 1.50 -9.95 1.37
CA PRO A 5 0.94 -8.69 1.85
C PRO A 5 -0.22 -8.25 0.95
N ILE A 6 -1.34 -7.88 1.56
CA ILE A 6 -2.42 -7.13 0.91
C ILE A 6 -2.06 -5.66 1.06
N LYS A 7 -1.62 -5.02 -0.03
CA LYS A 7 -1.24 -3.60 -0.01
C LYS A 7 -1.58 -2.90 -1.31
N ASP A 8 -1.87 -1.62 -1.20
CA ASP A 8 -1.81 -0.67 -2.31
C ASP A 8 -0.70 0.33 -2.00
N GLU A 9 -1.02 1.57 -1.61
CA GLU A 9 -0.06 2.54 -1.04
C GLU A 9 0.35 2.21 0.41
N ILE A 10 -0.54 1.57 1.17
CA ILE A 10 -0.32 1.20 2.57
C ILE A 10 -0.56 -0.31 2.76
N LEU A 11 0.06 -0.91 3.79
CA LEU A 11 -0.20 -2.31 4.15
C LEU A 11 -1.59 -2.44 4.77
N LEU A 12 -2.52 -3.08 4.06
CA LEU A 12 -3.91 -3.26 4.49
C LEU A 12 -4.10 -4.55 5.30
N GLY A 13 -3.22 -5.54 5.11
CA GLY A 13 -3.24 -6.80 5.84
C GLY A 13 -2.30 -7.84 5.23
N VAL A 14 -2.44 -9.09 5.67
CA VAL A 14 -1.69 -10.23 5.13
C VAL A 14 -2.66 -11.34 4.73
N MET A 15 -2.44 -11.91 3.55
CA MET A 15 -3.13 -13.10 3.06
C MET A 15 -2.21 -14.30 3.26
N GLN A 16 -2.62 -15.23 4.12
CA GLN A 16 -1.91 -16.48 4.33
C GLN A 16 -2.52 -17.58 3.45
N VAL A 17 -1.69 -18.22 2.63
CA VAL A 17 -2.06 -19.37 1.81
C VAL A 17 -1.39 -20.61 2.38
N ILE A 18 -2.20 -21.61 2.72
CA ILE A 18 -1.75 -22.84 3.36
C ILE A 18 -2.02 -24.00 2.42
N ASN A 19 -0.99 -24.79 2.14
CA ASN A 19 -1.12 -26.05 1.41
C ASN A 19 -1.80 -27.09 2.29
N LEU A 20 -2.59 -27.96 1.68
CA LEU A 20 -3.12 -29.13 2.39
C LEU A 20 -1.98 -30.13 2.66
N ARG A 21 -2.18 -31.04 3.63
CA ARG A 21 -1.27 -32.17 3.81
C ARG A 21 -1.27 -32.95 2.49
N ASP A 22 -0.09 -33.11 1.91
CA ASP A 22 0.20 -33.80 0.63
C ASP A 22 0.22 -32.93 -0.64
N ASP A 23 0.01 -31.61 -0.55
CA ASP A 23 0.20 -30.72 -1.69
C ASP A 23 1.69 -30.44 -1.99
N PRO A 24 2.06 -30.30 -3.27
CA PRO A 24 3.41 -29.89 -3.66
C PRO A 24 3.74 -28.49 -3.12
N ALA A 25 5.04 -28.22 -2.93
CA ALA A 25 5.49 -26.91 -2.49
C ALA A 25 5.05 -25.81 -3.47
N PHE A 26 4.72 -24.63 -2.91
CA PHE A 26 4.36 -23.47 -3.72
C PHE A 26 5.47 -23.11 -4.72
N THR A 27 5.06 -22.83 -5.94
CA THR A 27 5.94 -22.42 -7.04
C THR A 27 5.96 -20.89 -7.18
N ARG A 28 6.89 -20.37 -8.01
CA ARG A 28 6.88 -18.95 -8.41
C ARG A 28 5.58 -18.53 -9.08
N LYS A 29 4.90 -19.45 -9.77
CA LYS A 29 3.61 -19.19 -10.41
C LYS A 29 2.50 -18.98 -9.38
N ASP A 30 2.50 -19.78 -8.31
CA ASP A 30 1.54 -19.65 -7.20
C ASP A 30 1.73 -18.34 -6.45
N LEU A 31 2.98 -17.93 -6.23
CA LEU A 31 3.30 -16.62 -5.65
C LEU A 31 2.79 -15.47 -6.51
N LYS A 32 2.95 -15.55 -7.84
CA LYS A 32 2.45 -14.52 -8.77
C LYS A 32 0.94 -14.40 -8.72
N HIS A 33 0.22 -15.53 -8.70
CA HIS A 33 -1.24 -15.54 -8.60
C HIS A 33 -1.74 -15.03 -7.24
N ALA A 34 -1.12 -15.48 -6.14
CA ALA A 34 -1.51 -15.05 -4.80
C ALA A 34 -1.25 -13.54 -4.60
N THR A 35 -0.16 -13.01 -5.16
CA THR A 35 0.11 -11.56 -5.20
C THR A 35 -0.98 -10.80 -5.96
N MET A 36 -1.44 -11.33 -7.10
CA MET A 36 -2.51 -10.71 -7.87
C MET A 36 -3.84 -10.65 -7.11
N VAL A 37 -4.21 -11.74 -6.42
CA VAL A 37 -5.40 -11.77 -5.56
C VAL A 37 -5.26 -10.77 -4.41
N ALA A 38 -4.09 -10.71 -3.77
CA ALA A 38 -3.84 -9.76 -2.69
C ALA A 38 -3.96 -8.29 -3.17
N GLN A 39 -3.53 -7.97 -4.39
CA GLN A 39 -3.72 -6.64 -4.99
C GLN A 39 -5.20 -6.34 -5.29
N MET A 40 -5.97 -7.32 -5.75
CA MET A 40 -7.41 -7.13 -5.96
C MET A 40 -8.15 -6.87 -4.64
N LEU A 41 -7.80 -7.64 -3.60
CA LEU A 41 -8.32 -7.41 -2.26
C LEU A 41 -7.92 -6.03 -1.74
N ALA A 42 -6.69 -5.58 -2.00
CA ALA A 42 -6.25 -4.25 -1.60
C ALA A 42 -7.14 -3.15 -2.20
N ARG A 43 -7.42 -3.20 -3.50
CA ARG A 43 -8.29 -2.24 -4.19
C ARG A 43 -9.74 -2.26 -3.70
N GLN A 44 -10.26 -3.44 -3.37
CA GLN A 44 -11.65 -3.59 -2.95
C GLN A 44 -11.86 -3.25 -1.46
N PHE A 45 -10.91 -3.57 -0.59
CA PHE A 45 -10.94 -3.16 0.82
C PHE A 45 -10.59 -1.69 1.02
N HIS A 46 -9.93 -1.05 0.05
CA HIS A 46 -9.69 0.40 0.07
C HIS A 46 -10.98 1.21 0.24
N SER A 47 -12.11 0.75 -0.32
CA SER A 47 -13.40 1.46 -0.23
C SER A 47 -14.23 1.15 1.02
N GLU A 48 -14.08 -0.03 1.63
CA GLU A 48 -14.90 -0.47 2.77
C GLU A 48 -14.38 -0.02 4.14
N PHE A 49 -13.12 0.41 4.24
CA PHE A 49 -12.46 0.55 5.55
C PHE A 49 -12.43 1.96 6.16
N GLN A 50 -13.14 2.95 5.62
CA GLN A 50 -13.02 4.36 6.06
C GLN A 50 -11.56 4.88 6.05
N SER A 51 -10.66 4.21 5.35
CA SER A 51 -9.31 4.71 5.13
C SER A 51 -9.42 5.92 4.21
N THR A 52 -8.78 6.99 4.61
CA THR A 52 -8.66 8.15 3.76
C THR A 52 -7.81 7.84 2.53
N GLN A 53 -8.10 8.48 1.40
CA GLN A 53 -7.35 8.21 0.16
C GLN A 53 -5.91 8.75 0.27
N GLY A 54 -5.73 9.84 1.01
CA GLY A 54 -4.42 10.40 1.35
C GLY A 54 -4.17 10.57 2.86
N PRO A 55 -2.92 10.87 3.24
CA PRO A 55 -2.48 10.99 4.64
C PRO A 55 -3.16 12.10 5.44
N TYR A 56 -3.70 13.13 4.78
CA TYR A 56 -4.26 14.34 5.40
C TYR A 56 -5.76 14.53 5.15
N ASP A 57 -6.39 13.63 4.42
CA ASP A 57 -7.81 13.67 4.05
C ASP A 57 -8.74 13.59 5.27
N TYR A 58 -8.30 13.00 6.38
CA TYR A 58 -9.09 13.00 7.60
C TYR A 58 -9.29 14.44 8.11
N LEU A 59 -8.30 15.32 7.94
CA LEU A 59 -8.42 16.74 8.26
C LEU A 59 -9.48 17.43 7.40
N VAL A 60 -9.62 17.02 6.13
CA VAL A 60 -10.67 17.51 5.23
C VAL A 60 -12.04 17.03 5.70
N GLN A 61 -12.17 15.75 6.04
CA GLN A 61 -13.42 15.17 6.56
C GLN A 61 -13.87 15.84 7.86
N GLN A 62 -12.93 16.23 8.73
CA GLN A 62 -13.21 16.97 9.96
C GLN A 62 -13.43 18.48 9.75
N GLY A 63 -13.37 18.97 8.50
CA GLY A 63 -13.56 20.37 8.16
C GLY A 63 -12.44 21.30 8.65
N ARG A 64 -11.24 20.76 8.92
CA ARG A 64 -10.06 21.53 9.36
C ARG A 64 -9.37 22.26 8.21
N ILE A 65 -9.44 21.69 7.01
CA ILE A 65 -8.91 22.27 5.78
C ILE A 65 -9.81 21.88 4.61
N SER A 66 -9.95 22.74 3.60
CA SER A 66 -10.70 22.35 2.40
C SER A 66 -9.88 21.42 1.51
N SER A 67 -10.54 20.58 0.71
CA SER A 67 -9.85 19.72 -0.27
C SER A 67 -8.97 20.53 -1.24
N ARG A 68 -9.42 21.74 -1.60
CA ARG A 68 -8.67 22.64 -2.50
C ARG A 68 -7.40 23.13 -1.82
N ASP A 69 -7.50 23.61 -0.59
CA ASP A 69 -6.36 24.15 0.13
C ASP A 69 -5.34 23.06 0.46
N LEU A 70 -5.80 21.84 0.81
CA LEU A 70 -4.92 20.70 0.99
C LEU A 70 -4.15 20.37 -0.30
N HIS A 71 -4.84 20.37 -1.44
CA HIS A 71 -4.20 20.15 -2.73
C HIS A 71 -3.13 21.23 -3.04
N GLU A 72 -3.42 22.50 -2.75
CA GLU A 72 -2.46 23.59 -2.90
C GLU A 72 -1.23 23.44 -1.99
N VAL A 73 -1.42 23.04 -0.72
CA VAL A 73 -0.33 22.76 0.21
C VAL A 73 0.58 21.65 -0.33
N VAL A 74 0.00 20.51 -0.72
CA VAL A 74 0.75 19.37 -1.26
C VAL A 74 1.53 19.78 -2.50
N LYS A 75 0.89 20.52 -3.42
CA LYS A 75 1.54 21.03 -4.62
C LYS A 75 2.71 21.96 -4.29
N ASN A 76 2.55 22.89 -3.36
CA ASN A 76 3.60 23.84 -2.99
C ASN A 76 4.78 23.14 -2.32
N VAL A 77 4.53 22.18 -1.43
CA VAL A 77 5.60 21.38 -0.80
C VAL A 77 6.36 20.57 -1.85
N ASN A 78 5.68 19.99 -2.84
CA ASN A 78 6.34 19.27 -3.93
C ASN A 78 7.21 20.19 -4.82
N LEU A 79 6.88 21.48 -4.94
CA LEU A 79 7.61 22.45 -5.77
C LEU A 79 8.78 23.11 -5.02
N TYR A 80 8.58 23.46 -3.76
CA TYR A 80 9.52 24.28 -2.98
C TYR A 80 10.24 23.50 -1.87
N GLY A 81 9.89 22.23 -1.68
CA GLY A 81 10.39 21.39 -0.60
C GLY A 81 9.72 21.65 0.74
N GLY A 82 10.20 20.96 1.78
CA GLY A 82 9.62 20.96 3.12
C GLY A 82 8.65 19.80 3.34
N THR A 83 7.77 19.96 4.32
CA THR A 83 6.83 18.91 4.74
C THR A 83 5.41 19.45 4.76
N VAL A 84 4.46 18.60 4.37
CA VAL A 84 3.03 18.96 4.38
C VAL A 84 2.56 19.21 5.81
N SER A 85 3.01 18.40 6.78
CA SER A 85 2.73 18.61 8.21
C SER A 85 3.10 20.01 8.69
N LYS A 86 4.32 20.48 8.38
CA LYS A 86 4.76 21.83 8.77
C LYS A 86 3.91 22.91 8.13
N ALA A 87 3.64 22.80 6.83
CA ALA A 87 2.80 23.76 6.13
C ALA A 87 1.36 23.83 6.69
N LEU A 88 0.79 22.69 7.09
CA LEU A 88 -0.52 22.63 7.76
C LEU A 88 -0.49 23.31 9.14
N MET A 89 0.56 23.09 9.93
CA MET A 89 0.74 23.75 11.23
C MET A 89 0.91 25.27 11.08
N GLU A 90 1.78 25.72 10.18
CA GLU A 90 2.14 27.13 10.05
C GLU A 90 1.04 27.96 9.35
N ASN A 91 0.53 27.47 8.22
CA ASN A 91 -0.38 28.24 7.37
C ASN A 91 -1.84 28.10 7.79
N PHE A 92 -2.22 26.94 8.33
CA PHE A 92 -3.61 26.62 8.68
C PHE A 92 -3.85 26.50 10.18
N ARG A 93 -2.79 26.63 11.01
CA ARG A 93 -2.86 26.53 12.48
C ARG A 93 -3.51 25.23 12.95
N ILE A 94 -3.30 24.14 12.22
CA ILE A 94 -3.78 22.81 12.60
C ILE A 94 -2.82 22.26 13.66
N GLU A 95 -3.36 21.77 14.76
CA GLU A 95 -2.55 21.22 15.85
C GLU A 95 -1.84 19.93 15.42
N ALA A 96 -0.61 19.74 15.90
CA ALA A 96 0.21 18.58 15.57
C ALA A 96 -0.48 17.24 15.88
N ASP A 97 -1.20 17.16 17.00
CA ASP A 97 -1.95 15.95 17.40
C ASP A 97 -3.10 15.63 16.44
N GLU A 98 -3.73 16.65 15.82
CA GLU A 98 -4.80 16.43 14.83
C GLU A 98 -4.22 15.90 13.51
N ILE A 99 -3.06 16.41 13.09
CA ILE A 99 -2.32 15.90 11.94
C ILE A 99 -1.87 14.46 12.22
N GLY A 100 -1.30 14.20 13.39
CA GLY A 100 -0.90 12.86 13.84
C GLY A 100 -2.05 11.85 13.78
N LYS A 101 -3.24 12.25 14.24
CA LYS A 101 -4.45 11.43 14.15
C LYS A 101 -4.87 11.14 12.71
N SER A 102 -4.72 12.10 11.79
CA SER A 102 -4.94 11.86 10.36
C SER A 102 -4.01 10.78 9.81
N LEU A 103 -2.71 10.87 10.15
CA LEU A 103 -1.70 9.89 9.74
C LEU A 103 -1.96 8.50 10.35
N GLU A 104 -2.42 8.44 11.60
CA GLU A 104 -2.83 7.19 12.25
C GLU A 104 -3.95 6.48 11.50
N PHE A 105 -5.00 7.21 11.10
CA PHE A 105 -6.09 6.62 10.31
C PHE A 105 -5.66 6.18 8.93
N TYR A 106 -4.80 6.96 8.28
CA TYR A 106 -4.27 6.62 6.97
C TYR A 106 -3.39 5.37 7.05
N TYR A 107 -2.31 5.40 7.82
CA TYR A 107 -1.34 4.31 7.86
C TYR A 107 -1.78 3.10 8.69
N ARG A 108 -2.79 3.26 9.56
CA ARG A 108 -3.20 2.27 10.58
C ARG A 108 -2.08 1.90 11.55
N VAL A 109 -1.17 2.83 11.74
CA VAL A 109 -0.08 2.74 12.71
C VAL A 109 -0.36 3.76 13.80
N PRO A 110 -0.36 3.38 15.10
CA PRO A 110 -0.67 4.31 16.17
C PRO A 110 0.25 5.54 16.15
N TYR A 111 -0.34 6.72 16.25
CA TYR A 111 0.39 7.98 16.38
C TYR A 111 1.04 8.07 17.75
N MET A 112 2.28 8.55 17.78
CA MET A 112 2.98 8.88 19.01
C MET A 112 3.23 10.38 19.08
N LYS A 113 2.62 11.01 20.09
CA LYS A 113 2.84 12.41 20.42
C LYS A 113 4.28 12.66 20.85
N TYR A 114 4.82 13.82 20.48
CA TYR A 114 6.11 14.27 20.95
C TYR A 114 6.13 14.49 22.46
N ASP A 115 7.14 13.93 23.11
CA ASP A 115 7.45 14.10 24.52
C ASP A 115 8.90 14.59 24.68
N SER A 116 9.06 15.83 25.10
CA SER A 116 10.37 16.46 25.32
C SER A 116 11.17 15.85 26.47
N LYS A 117 10.55 15.01 27.30
CA LYS A 117 11.21 14.33 28.42
C LYS A 117 11.65 12.91 28.08
N ALA A 118 11.31 12.39 26.90
CA ALA A 118 11.66 11.03 26.54
C ALA A 118 13.18 10.87 26.37
N THR A 119 13.71 9.79 26.92
CA THR A 119 15.13 9.43 26.83
C THR A 119 15.34 8.37 25.76
N LEU A 120 16.12 8.69 24.73
CA LEU A 120 16.40 7.75 23.63
C LEU A 120 17.30 6.59 24.11
N PRO A 121 17.09 5.37 23.58
CA PRO A 121 17.90 4.20 23.89
C PRO A 121 19.25 4.30 23.16
N LEU A 122 20.23 4.97 23.78
CA LEU A 122 21.55 5.23 23.19
C LEU A 122 22.26 3.96 22.70
N GLU A 123 22.13 2.84 23.44
CA GLU A 123 22.71 1.53 23.07
C GLU A 123 22.24 1.02 21.69
N LEU A 124 21.01 1.35 21.29
CA LEU A 124 20.47 0.96 19.97
C LEU A 124 20.93 1.89 18.85
N MET A 125 21.48 3.06 19.19
CA MET A 125 21.91 4.09 18.25
C MET A 125 23.43 4.20 18.15
N GLU A 126 24.21 3.46 18.95
CA GLU A 126 25.69 3.54 18.99
C GLU A 126 26.36 3.43 17.61
N ASN A 127 25.78 2.62 16.71
CA ASN A 127 26.33 2.37 15.37
C ASN A 127 25.53 3.08 14.27
N ILE A 128 24.66 4.04 14.62
CA ILE A 128 23.78 4.72 13.66
C ILE A 128 24.10 6.22 13.68
N GLY A 129 24.52 6.75 12.54
CA GLY A 129 24.77 8.19 12.40
C GLY A 129 23.49 9.00 12.58
N LEU A 130 23.53 10.06 13.40
CA LEU A 130 22.38 10.95 13.62
C LEU A 130 21.90 11.58 12.30
N GLN A 131 22.81 11.90 11.38
CA GLN A 131 22.45 12.47 10.09
C GLN A 131 21.64 11.49 9.23
N TYR A 132 21.97 10.20 9.26
CA TYR A 132 21.21 9.16 8.58
C TYR A 132 19.79 9.06 9.14
N LEU A 133 19.61 9.10 10.48
CA LEU A 133 18.29 9.11 11.11
C LEU A 133 17.47 10.35 10.72
N ARG A 134 18.11 11.53 10.62
CA ARG A 134 17.47 12.77 10.17
C ARG A 134 17.04 12.69 8.70
N ASN A 135 17.93 12.23 7.82
CA ASN A 135 17.65 12.12 6.39
C ASN A 135 16.53 11.11 6.10
N ASN A 136 16.47 10.03 6.89
CA ASN A 136 15.48 8.96 6.72
C ASN A 136 14.24 9.10 7.62
N LEU A 137 14.19 10.14 8.45
CA LEU A 137 13.06 10.53 9.30
C LEU A 137 12.48 9.36 10.11
N TRP A 138 13.35 8.69 10.87
CA TRP A 138 12.98 7.69 11.85
C TRP A 138 13.94 7.70 13.05
N VAL A 139 13.50 7.19 14.21
CA VAL A 139 14.32 7.10 15.42
C VAL A 139 13.83 5.97 16.36
N PRO A 140 14.72 5.14 16.95
CA PRO A 140 14.35 4.29 18.07
C PRO A 140 14.00 5.15 19.28
N ILE A 141 12.77 5.08 19.78
CA ILE A 141 12.30 5.96 20.84
C ILE A 141 12.42 5.34 22.24
N SER A 142 12.30 4.01 22.33
CA SER A 142 12.45 3.27 23.58
C SER A 142 12.64 1.78 23.29
N GLY A 143 13.04 1.02 24.32
CA GLY A 143 13.21 -0.43 24.23
C GLY A 143 14.67 -0.87 24.18
N ASN A 144 14.89 -2.12 23.76
CA ASN A 144 16.17 -2.79 23.71
C ASN A 144 16.18 -3.85 22.58
N ARG A 145 17.12 -4.80 22.61
CA ARG A 145 17.23 -5.87 21.59
C ARG A 145 16.12 -6.93 21.65
N GLU A 146 15.33 -7.01 22.72
CA GLU A 146 14.17 -7.90 22.79
C GLU A 146 12.94 -7.26 22.14
N GLU A 147 12.69 -5.98 22.42
CA GLU A 147 11.60 -5.21 21.83
C GLU A 147 12.01 -3.75 21.69
N VAL A 148 11.88 -3.19 20.48
CA VAL A 148 12.18 -1.79 20.18
C VAL A 148 10.93 -1.07 19.66
N VAL A 149 10.67 0.12 20.21
CA VAL A 149 9.65 1.03 19.69
C VAL A 149 10.33 2.02 18.75
N ILE A 150 9.84 2.10 17.52
CA ILE A 150 10.40 2.93 16.45
C ILE A 150 9.39 3.99 16.06
N LEU A 151 9.81 5.25 16.08
CA LEU A 151 9.05 6.36 15.54
C LEU A 151 9.50 6.61 14.09
N ILE A 152 8.55 6.61 13.15
CA ILE A 152 8.83 6.77 11.71
C ILE A 152 7.82 7.73 11.06
N SER A 153 8.28 8.54 10.11
CA SER A 153 7.41 9.49 9.39
C SER A 153 6.50 8.83 8.35
N ASP A 154 6.99 7.79 7.69
CA ASP A 154 6.28 7.03 6.66
C ASP A 154 6.48 5.52 6.85
N PRO A 155 5.53 4.82 7.48
CA PRO A 155 5.56 3.38 7.68
C PRO A 155 5.10 2.57 6.45
N SER A 156 4.75 3.20 5.32
CA SER A 156 4.36 2.47 4.11
C SER A 156 5.56 1.89 3.34
N ASN A 157 6.75 2.46 3.55
CA ASN A 157 7.97 2.06 2.88
C ASN A 157 8.56 0.76 3.48
N TYR A 158 8.21 -0.37 2.87
CA TYR A 158 8.69 -1.70 3.28
C TYR A 158 10.21 -1.85 3.20
N GLN A 159 10.87 -1.24 2.21
CA GLN A 159 12.32 -1.31 2.07
C GLN A 159 13.00 -0.67 3.27
N ARG A 160 12.53 0.52 3.68
CA ARG A 160 13.00 1.22 4.88
C ARG A 160 12.72 0.41 6.14
N ILE A 161 11.57 -0.23 6.26
CA ILE A 161 11.26 -1.09 7.41
C ILE A 161 12.27 -2.24 7.52
N MET A 162 12.57 -2.93 6.42
CA MET A 162 13.56 -4.02 6.43
C MET A 162 14.96 -3.53 6.79
N GLU A 163 15.35 -2.37 6.26
CA GLU A 163 16.64 -1.74 6.55
C GLU A 163 16.77 -1.41 8.05
N ILE A 164 15.74 -0.78 8.63
CA ILE A 164 15.68 -0.50 10.07
C ILE A 164 15.82 -1.79 10.89
N GLN A 165 15.12 -2.86 10.51
CA GLN A 165 15.20 -4.14 11.19
C GLN A 165 16.59 -4.77 11.07
N GLY A 166 17.24 -4.65 9.91
CA GLY A 166 18.61 -5.10 9.68
C GLY A 166 19.63 -4.36 10.55
N ILE A 167 19.48 -3.04 10.68
CA ILE A 167 20.36 -2.17 11.47
C ILE A 167 20.19 -2.43 12.97
N LEU A 168 18.95 -2.47 13.47
CA LEU A 168 18.67 -2.61 14.90
C LEU A 168 18.84 -4.04 15.42
N ASN A 169 18.52 -5.04 14.58
CA ASN A 169 18.64 -6.46 14.89
C ASN A 169 18.00 -6.85 16.24
N ALA A 170 16.82 -6.30 16.53
CA ALA A 170 15.99 -6.66 17.68
C ALA A 170 15.06 -7.85 17.36
N ARG A 171 14.52 -8.50 18.40
CA ARG A 171 13.58 -9.62 18.21
C ARG A 171 12.19 -9.16 17.81
N ASN A 172 11.69 -8.09 18.45
CA ASN A 172 10.35 -7.55 18.21
C ASN A 172 10.42 -6.05 17.88
N TYR A 173 9.53 -5.61 16.98
CA TYR A 173 9.49 -4.24 16.48
C TYR A 173 8.09 -3.67 16.61
N VAL A 174 7.99 -2.50 17.24
CA VAL A 174 6.74 -1.78 17.44
C VAL A 174 6.84 -0.43 16.74
N PHE A 175 6.19 -0.30 15.58
CA PHE A 175 6.18 0.96 14.83
C PHE A 175 5.13 1.94 15.36
N ARG A 176 5.50 3.21 15.37
CA ARG A 176 4.64 4.37 15.65
C ARG A 176 4.84 5.40 14.57
N VAL A 177 3.74 6.02 14.13
CA VAL A 177 3.82 7.13 13.18
C VAL A 177 4.06 8.44 13.93
N GLY A 178 4.98 9.25 13.42
CA GLY A 178 5.33 10.55 13.98
C GLY A 178 5.39 11.63 12.90
N LEU A 179 5.34 12.88 13.34
CA LEU A 179 5.56 14.02 12.45
C LEU A 179 7.07 14.17 12.17
N PRO A 180 7.48 14.46 10.93
CA PRO A 180 8.88 14.72 10.60
C PRO A 180 9.54 15.74 11.55
N GLU A 181 8.82 16.81 11.89
CA GLU A 181 9.31 17.89 12.77
C GLU A 181 9.65 17.38 14.16
N HIS A 182 8.80 16.50 14.71
CA HIS A 182 8.98 15.92 16.04
C HIS A 182 10.09 14.87 16.07
N ILE A 183 10.26 14.11 14.99
CA ILE A 183 11.39 13.17 14.85
C ILE A 183 12.71 13.95 14.85
N LEU A 184 12.78 15.06 14.10
CA LEU A 184 13.95 15.94 14.10
C LEU A 184 14.20 16.58 15.47
N GLN A 185 13.14 16.94 16.22
CA GLN A 185 13.27 17.43 17.59
C GLN A 185 13.87 16.39 18.54
N TYR A 186 13.53 15.10 18.40
CA TYR A 186 14.17 14.03 19.17
C TYR A 186 15.66 13.89 18.86
N LEU A 187 16.05 14.10 17.60
CA LEU A 187 17.43 13.99 17.15
C LEU A 187 18.27 15.27 17.42
N GLY A 188 17.65 16.33 17.94
CA GLY A 188 18.26 17.62 18.25
C GLY A 188 18.70 18.43 17.01
N SER A 189 18.86 19.74 17.19
CA SER A 189 19.48 20.62 16.21
C SER A 189 21.00 20.40 16.20
N SER A 190 21.57 20.13 15.03
CA SER A 190 23.03 20.21 14.84
C SER A 190 23.44 21.69 14.85
N GLU A 191 23.99 22.16 15.96
CA GLU A 191 25.02 23.21 15.91
C GLU A 191 26.36 22.51 16.14
N GLY A 192 27.14 22.34 15.07
CA GLY A 192 28.56 22.01 15.13
C GLY A 192 28.92 20.52 15.10
N ASP A 193 29.84 20.21 14.18
CA ASP A 193 30.67 19.00 14.03
C ASP A 193 29.91 17.70 13.69
N ASP A 194 30.33 16.85 12.76
CA ASP A 194 31.66 16.59 12.24
C ASP A 194 31.49 16.00 10.83
N ASP A 195 32.45 16.26 9.93
CA ASP A 195 32.61 15.63 8.61
C ASP A 195 32.90 14.13 8.80
N THR A 196 31.90 13.37 9.21
CA THR A 196 31.91 11.91 9.13
C THR A 196 31.34 11.53 7.77
N PRO A 197 32.14 10.91 6.88
CA PRO A 197 31.63 10.40 5.61
C PRO A 197 30.44 9.50 5.92
N GLY A 198 29.28 9.87 5.37
CA GLY A 198 28.04 9.16 5.63
C GLY A 198 28.17 7.71 5.20
N PHE A 199 27.49 6.82 5.91
CA PHE A 199 27.25 5.44 5.45
C PHE A 199 26.70 5.40 4.01
N ASP A 200 26.06 6.48 3.55
CA ASP A 200 25.63 6.72 2.18
C ASP A 200 26.77 6.64 1.13
N ASP A 201 28.00 7.07 1.47
CA ASP A 201 29.17 6.95 0.57
C ASP A 201 29.73 5.51 0.55
N VAL A 202 29.57 4.76 1.65
CA VAL A 202 29.94 3.34 1.73
C VAL A 202 28.96 2.48 0.93
N PHE A 203 27.67 2.83 0.94
CA PHE A 203 26.66 2.13 0.15
C PHE A 203 26.74 2.45 -1.35
N ARG A 204 27.08 3.69 -1.75
CA ARG A 204 27.37 4.01 -3.16
C ARG A 204 28.51 3.17 -3.72
N ASN A 205 29.55 2.91 -2.92
CA ASN A 205 30.67 2.06 -3.33
C ASN A 205 30.32 0.56 -3.39
N LEU A 206 29.30 0.10 -2.65
CA LEU A 206 28.80 -1.28 -2.71
C LEU A 206 27.86 -1.53 -3.90
N GLU A 207 27.22 -0.49 -4.43
CA GLU A 207 26.50 -0.54 -5.71
C GLU A 207 27.45 -0.65 -6.90
N GLU A 208 28.68 -0.11 -6.80
CA GLU A 208 29.70 -0.25 -7.85
C GLU A 208 30.44 -1.61 -7.84
N GLU A 209 30.51 -2.31 -6.70
CA GLU A 209 31.17 -3.63 -6.59
C GLU A 209 30.24 -4.84 -6.76
N SER A 210 28.93 -4.65 -6.87
CA SER A 210 27.99 -5.72 -7.24
C SER A 210 27.58 -5.58 -8.71
N GLY A 211 28.44 -6.05 -9.60
CA GLY A 211 28.20 -6.14 -11.05
C GLY A 211 26.99 -7.01 -11.41
N ILE A 212 25.80 -6.49 -11.18
CA ILE A 212 24.53 -7.00 -11.68
C ILE A 212 24.06 -5.98 -12.72
N GLU A 213 24.35 -6.29 -13.98
CA GLU A 213 23.74 -5.59 -15.11
C GLU A 213 22.21 -5.70 -14.98
N VAL A 214 21.54 -4.56 -14.85
CA VAL A 214 20.10 -4.45 -15.07
C VAL A 214 19.89 -4.63 -16.57
N VAL A 215 19.55 -5.85 -16.98
CA VAL A 215 19.10 -6.12 -18.35
C VAL A 215 17.74 -5.44 -18.54
N ASP A 216 17.75 -4.34 -19.29
CA ASP A 216 16.56 -3.67 -19.83
C ASP A 216 15.94 -4.57 -20.90
N ASN A 217 15.03 -5.46 -20.51
CA ASN A 217 14.18 -6.17 -21.46
C ASN A 217 13.01 -5.27 -21.87
N ARG A 218 13.33 -4.26 -22.70
CA ARG A 218 12.39 -3.78 -23.71
C ARG A 218 12.57 -4.65 -24.93
N GLU A 219 11.72 -5.66 -25.07
CA GLU A 219 11.55 -6.30 -26.37
C GLU A 219 10.47 -5.55 -27.15
N GLU A 220 10.90 -5.14 -28.33
CA GLU A 220 10.21 -4.35 -29.34
C GLU A 220 8.96 -5.07 -29.86
N GLU A 221 7.98 -4.26 -30.24
CA GLU A 221 6.89 -4.64 -31.13
C GLU A 221 7.48 -5.08 -32.47
N ASP A 222 7.09 -6.27 -32.94
CA ASP A 222 7.18 -6.60 -34.36
C ASP A 222 5.79 -7.06 -34.85
N GLU A 223 5.19 -6.22 -35.70
CA GLU A 223 4.00 -6.51 -36.49
C GLU A 223 4.37 -7.41 -37.67
N GLY A 224 3.70 -8.56 -37.80
CA GLY A 224 4.00 -9.49 -38.90
C GLY A 224 2.92 -10.52 -39.23
N ALA A 225 1.80 -10.03 -39.77
CA ALA A 225 0.96 -10.66 -40.80
C ALA A 225 0.33 -12.06 -40.57
N ALA A 226 -1.00 -12.01 -40.39
CA ALA A 226 -2.04 -12.64 -41.22
C ALA A 226 -2.25 -14.18 -41.30
N ALA A 227 -3.55 -14.51 -41.24
CA ALA A 227 -4.23 -15.77 -41.56
C ALA A 227 -4.02 -16.90 -40.55
N THR A 228 -5.06 -17.48 -39.92
CA THR A 228 -6.25 -18.04 -40.59
C THR A 228 -7.32 -18.31 -39.53
N SER A 229 -8.57 -18.02 -39.87
CA SER A 229 -9.76 -18.46 -39.16
C SER A 229 -9.75 -19.96 -38.86
N ALA A 230 -9.62 -20.31 -37.57
CA ALA A 230 -9.99 -21.62 -37.05
C ALA A 230 -10.70 -21.42 -35.71
N ILE A 231 -12.02 -21.63 -35.72
CA ILE A 231 -12.82 -21.82 -34.51
C ILE A 231 -12.34 -23.14 -33.89
N SER A 232 -11.33 -23.07 -33.03
CA SER A 232 -10.86 -24.20 -32.23
C SER A 232 -11.05 -23.85 -30.77
N GLY A 233 -12.30 -23.84 -30.31
CA GLY A 233 -12.54 -23.78 -28.88
C GLY A 233 -12.42 -25.18 -28.28
N TYR A 234 -11.64 -25.29 -27.21
CA TYR A 234 -11.31 -26.51 -26.49
C TYR A 234 -12.56 -27.30 -26.04
N ARG A 235 -12.42 -28.63 -25.95
CA ARG A 235 -13.42 -29.55 -25.39
C ARG A 235 -13.41 -29.39 -23.86
N GLY A 236 -14.57 -29.16 -23.24
CA GLY A 236 -14.69 -28.92 -21.78
C GLY A 236 -14.92 -27.46 -21.36
N ARG A 237 -15.58 -26.62 -22.17
CA ARG A 237 -15.83 -25.21 -21.83
C ARG A 237 -16.82 -25.08 -20.67
N THR A 238 -16.39 -24.42 -19.60
CA THR A 238 -17.25 -23.97 -18.50
C THR A 238 -17.72 -22.55 -18.81
N GLY A 239 -19.04 -22.34 -18.90
CA GLY A 239 -19.60 -21.01 -19.15
C GLY A 239 -19.41 -20.10 -17.93
N VAL A 240 -19.18 -18.81 -18.14
CA VAL A 240 -19.42 -17.79 -17.13
C VAL A 240 -20.83 -17.23 -17.32
N HIS A 241 -21.54 -17.00 -16.22
CA HIS A 241 -22.95 -16.67 -16.22
C HIS A 241 -23.20 -15.41 -15.40
N GLU A 242 -23.94 -14.50 -16.01
CA GLU A 242 -24.53 -13.35 -15.35
C GLU A 242 -26.02 -13.44 -15.61
N LEU A 243 -26.79 -13.51 -14.53
CA LEU A 243 -28.22 -13.78 -14.59
C LEU A 243 -28.96 -12.70 -13.80
N LEU A 244 -29.62 -11.83 -14.55
CA LEU A 244 -30.52 -10.84 -14.00
C LEU A 244 -31.83 -11.53 -13.58
N ARG A 245 -32.18 -11.45 -12.29
CA ARG A 245 -33.45 -11.98 -11.79
C ARG A 245 -34.57 -10.99 -12.07
N GLY A 246 -35.64 -11.45 -12.70
CA GLY A 246 -36.82 -10.64 -13.00
C GLY A 246 -37.75 -10.47 -11.80
N THR A 247 -37.27 -9.83 -10.73
CA THR A 247 -38.09 -9.44 -9.56
C THR A 247 -39.13 -8.40 -9.95
N HIS A 248 -40.18 -8.21 -9.13
CA HIS A 248 -41.21 -7.21 -9.41
C HIS A 248 -40.62 -5.79 -9.49
N GLU A 249 -39.62 -5.50 -8.65
CA GLU A 249 -38.87 -4.26 -8.62
C GLU A 249 -38.04 -4.07 -9.90
N MET A 250 -37.34 -5.12 -10.34
CA MET A 250 -36.57 -5.10 -11.60
C MET A 250 -37.48 -4.91 -12.81
N GLN A 251 -38.62 -5.61 -12.85
CA GLN A 251 -39.60 -5.49 -13.94
C GLN A 251 -40.16 -4.07 -14.02
N ASN A 252 -40.43 -3.43 -12.88
CA ASN A 252 -40.87 -2.04 -12.83
C ASN A 252 -39.80 -1.07 -13.35
N LEU A 253 -38.51 -1.27 -13.02
CA LEU A 253 -37.41 -0.45 -13.54
C LEU A 253 -37.27 -0.59 -15.06
N ILE A 254 -37.39 -1.81 -15.58
CA ILE A 254 -37.34 -2.08 -17.02
C ILE A 254 -38.55 -1.44 -17.73
N TYR A 255 -39.76 -1.62 -17.19
CA TYR A 255 -40.99 -1.06 -17.75
C TYR A 255 -40.97 0.47 -17.80
N ASN A 256 -40.39 1.10 -16.77
CA ASN A 256 -40.27 2.55 -16.68
C ASN A 256 -39.04 3.13 -17.40
N HIS A 257 -38.32 2.33 -18.21
CA HIS A 257 -37.09 2.74 -18.90
C HIS A 257 -36.08 3.45 -17.99
N SER A 258 -35.93 2.94 -16.76
CA SER A 258 -35.01 3.48 -15.76
C SER A 258 -33.55 3.40 -16.24
N SER A 259 -32.69 4.24 -15.66
CA SER A 259 -31.29 4.30 -16.11
C SER A 259 -30.57 2.97 -15.86
N LEU A 260 -29.54 2.69 -16.66
CA LEU A 260 -28.72 1.49 -16.51
C LEU A 260 -28.11 1.38 -15.11
N GLU A 261 -27.78 2.52 -14.49
CA GLU A 261 -27.28 2.61 -13.12
C GLU A 261 -28.31 2.10 -12.10
N GLN A 262 -29.58 2.53 -12.22
CA GLN A 262 -30.66 2.09 -11.35
C GLN A 262 -30.95 0.60 -11.51
N VAL A 263 -30.95 0.12 -12.76
CA VAL A 263 -31.11 -1.31 -13.08
C VAL A 263 -29.96 -2.12 -12.48
N ARG A 264 -28.72 -1.65 -12.61
CA ARG A 264 -27.54 -2.33 -12.06
C ARG A 264 -27.54 -2.35 -10.53
N ALA A 265 -27.91 -1.25 -9.89
CA ALA A 265 -28.01 -1.17 -8.43
C ALA A 265 -29.06 -2.15 -7.89
N GLN A 266 -30.23 -2.21 -8.53
CA GLN A 266 -31.27 -3.18 -8.15
C GLN A 266 -30.85 -4.62 -8.42
N ALA A 267 -30.10 -4.88 -9.50
CA ALA A 267 -29.62 -6.21 -9.84
C ALA A 267 -28.66 -6.77 -8.80
N ILE A 268 -27.71 -5.94 -8.33
CA ILE A 268 -26.79 -6.29 -7.25
C ILE A 268 -27.58 -6.55 -5.96
N LYS A 269 -28.57 -5.70 -5.65
CA LYS A 269 -29.44 -5.86 -4.48
C LYS A 269 -30.22 -7.18 -4.52
N ASP A 270 -30.64 -7.63 -5.70
CA ASP A 270 -31.35 -8.89 -5.91
C ASP A 270 -30.41 -10.13 -5.91
N GLY A 271 -29.13 -9.93 -5.60
CA GLY A 271 -28.13 -10.99 -5.49
C GLY A 271 -27.58 -11.46 -6.85
N MET A 272 -27.60 -10.60 -7.87
CA MET A 272 -26.99 -10.90 -9.16
C MET A 272 -25.48 -11.09 -8.99
N THR A 273 -24.98 -12.24 -9.44
CA THR A 273 -23.55 -12.49 -9.59
C THR A 273 -23.10 -11.99 -10.96
N THR A 274 -22.08 -11.13 -10.98
CA THR A 274 -21.56 -10.60 -12.25
C THR A 274 -20.70 -11.63 -12.99
N LEU A 275 -20.51 -11.46 -14.30
CA LEU A 275 -19.63 -12.34 -15.10
C LEU A 275 -18.24 -12.47 -14.48
N ARG A 276 -17.70 -11.38 -13.95
CA ARG A 276 -16.39 -11.33 -13.29
C ARG A 276 -16.40 -12.15 -12.00
N GLN A 277 -17.43 -12.02 -11.17
CA GLN A 277 -17.55 -12.73 -9.91
C GLN A 277 -17.70 -14.24 -10.12
N ASP A 278 -18.57 -14.65 -11.04
CA ASP A 278 -18.76 -16.06 -11.38
C ASP A 278 -17.47 -16.67 -11.98
N GLY A 279 -16.78 -15.92 -12.83
CA GLY A 279 -15.46 -16.27 -13.33
C GLY A 279 -14.42 -16.48 -12.23
N ILE A 280 -14.35 -15.56 -11.26
CA ILE A 280 -13.44 -15.66 -10.11
C ILE A 280 -13.74 -16.90 -9.27
N ILE A 281 -15.03 -17.21 -9.02
CA ILE A 281 -15.43 -18.42 -8.29
C ILE A 281 -14.94 -19.68 -9.01
N LYS A 282 -15.03 -19.72 -10.34
CA LYS A 282 -14.57 -20.83 -11.17
C LYS A 282 -13.05 -20.95 -11.23
N ILE A 283 -12.32 -19.83 -11.15
CA ILE A 283 -10.86 -19.83 -10.99
C ILE A 283 -10.49 -20.50 -9.67
N PHE A 284 -11.13 -20.13 -8.56
CA PHE A 284 -10.84 -20.73 -7.25
C PHE A 284 -11.20 -22.22 -7.16
N ARG A 285 -12.16 -22.68 -7.97
CA ARG A 285 -12.52 -24.11 -8.08
C ARG A 285 -11.59 -24.90 -9.01
N GLY A 286 -10.71 -24.22 -9.76
CA GLY A 286 -9.83 -24.84 -10.75
C GLY A 286 -10.50 -25.14 -12.09
N ASP A 287 -11.70 -24.60 -12.34
CA ASP A 287 -12.50 -24.85 -13.55
C ASP A 287 -12.07 -23.97 -14.73
N THR A 288 -11.39 -22.85 -14.47
CA THR A 288 -10.87 -21.91 -15.49
C THR A 288 -9.68 -21.12 -14.96
N ASP A 289 -9.04 -20.32 -15.80
CA ASP A 289 -7.91 -19.46 -15.42
C ASP A 289 -8.18 -17.98 -15.71
N TYR A 290 -7.36 -17.11 -15.12
CA TYR A 290 -7.54 -15.67 -15.21
C TYR A 290 -7.37 -15.10 -16.62
N LEU A 291 -6.44 -15.65 -17.42
CA LEU A 291 -6.23 -15.19 -18.80
C LEU A 291 -7.42 -15.56 -19.68
N GLN A 292 -8.06 -16.70 -19.42
CA GLN A 292 -9.32 -17.07 -20.07
C GLN A 292 -10.45 -16.14 -19.63
N LEU A 293 -10.58 -15.84 -18.33
CA LEU A 293 -11.61 -14.93 -17.84
C LEU A 293 -11.53 -13.54 -18.47
N LEU A 294 -10.32 -12.97 -18.58
CA LEU A 294 -10.10 -11.67 -19.22
C LEU A 294 -10.52 -11.62 -20.70
N ARG A 295 -10.49 -12.76 -21.41
CA ARG A 295 -10.91 -12.83 -22.81
C ARG A 295 -12.43 -12.76 -22.97
N VAL A 296 -13.19 -13.01 -21.90
CA VAL A 296 -14.67 -13.07 -21.93
C VAL A 296 -15.31 -11.91 -21.16
N VAL A 297 -14.56 -11.24 -20.29
CA VAL A 297 -15.02 -10.10 -19.49
C VAL A 297 -14.31 -8.84 -19.98
N SER A 298 -14.89 -8.20 -20.98
CA SER A 298 -14.54 -6.84 -21.42
C SER A 298 -15.40 -5.83 -20.67
N GLU A 299 -14.73 -4.94 -19.92
CA GLU A 299 -15.23 -3.80 -19.10
C GLU A 299 -16.63 -3.90 -18.46
#